data_AF-A0A934UFK3-F1
#
_entry.id   AF-A0A934UFK3-F1
#
_cell.length_a   1.000
_cell.length_b   1.000
_cell.length_c   1.000
_cell.angle_alpha   90.00
_cell.angle_beta   90.00
_cell.angle_gamma   90.00
#
_symmetry.space_group_name_H-M   'P 1'
#
loop_
_entity.id
_entity.type
_entity.pdbx_description
1 polymer ?
#
loop_
_entity_poly.entity_id
_entity_poly.type
_entity_poly.pdbx_seq_one_letter_code
_entity_poly.pdbx_strand_id
1 'polypeptide(L)'
;MEQLLWNEYELVYQAYEGYNEQLLTLKSWSVTIGIAALIAAYTKPVSSSGKIGVTLAAFSAIPFWLTETFWKLFQRTSLDRLTEIEACQTGASVRDGACTVAQISTVWNNSFDTSSWKYWLEGAFDPHVLLPHLALLIFGLSLAIFWPPEANSSEN
;
A
#
# COMPACT_ATOMS: atom_id res chain seq x y z
N MET A 1 -25.15 -9.98 -24.15
CA MET A 1 -23.69 -10.04 -23.88
C MET A 1 -23.20 -8.69 -23.41
N GLU A 2 -23.47 -7.62 -24.17
CA GLU A 2 -23.15 -6.23 -23.80
C GLU A 2 -23.63 -5.81 -22.40
N GLN A 3 -24.90 -6.08 -22.04
CA GLN A 3 -25.41 -5.77 -20.70
C GLN A 3 -24.65 -6.48 -19.58
N LEU A 4 -24.21 -7.73 -19.79
CA LEU A 4 -23.48 -8.47 -18.76
C LEU A 4 -22.06 -7.91 -18.58
N LEU A 5 -21.44 -7.46 -19.66
CA LEU A 5 -20.13 -6.82 -19.64
C LEU A 5 -20.19 -5.44 -19.00
N TRP A 6 -21.27 -4.68 -19.25
CA TRP A 6 -21.55 -3.41 -18.56
C TRP A 6 -21.74 -3.60 -17.05
N ASN A 7 -22.51 -4.61 -16.64
CA ASN A 7 -22.67 -4.93 -15.22
C ASN A 7 -21.34 -5.33 -14.56
N GLU A 8 -20.48 -6.09 -15.27
CA GLU A 8 -19.13 -6.39 -14.80
C GLU A 8 -18.29 -5.11 -14.67
N TYR A 9 -18.34 -4.22 -15.66
CA TYR A 9 -17.65 -2.92 -15.64
C TYR A 9 -18.02 -2.11 -14.40
N GLU A 10 -19.32 -1.96 -14.11
CA GLU A 10 -19.79 -1.23 -12.93
C GLU A 10 -19.25 -1.83 -11.63
N LEU A 11 -19.25 -3.16 -11.50
CA LEU A 11 -18.72 -3.85 -10.31
C LEU A 11 -17.20 -3.67 -10.16
N VAL A 12 -16.44 -3.79 -11.26
CA VAL A 12 -14.98 -3.61 -11.23
C VAL A 12 -14.63 -2.15 -10.96
N TYR A 13 -15.38 -1.20 -11.52
CA TYR A 13 -15.18 0.22 -11.30
C TYR A 13 -15.43 0.59 -9.83
N GLN A 14 -16.52 0.09 -9.23
CA GLN A 14 -16.78 0.26 -7.81
C GLN A 14 -15.65 -0.31 -6.94
N ALA A 15 -15.11 -1.49 -7.28
CA ALA A 15 -13.97 -2.05 -6.57
C ALA A 15 -12.71 -1.18 -6.72
N TYR A 16 -12.44 -0.68 -7.92
CA TYR A 16 -11.32 0.22 -8.21
C TYR A 16 -11.37 1.52 -7.38
N GLU A 17 -12.53 2.17 -7.34
CA GLU A 17 -12.75 3.38 -6.52
C GLU A 17 -12.66 3.07 -5.03
N GLY A 18 -13.18 1.90 -4.61
CA GLY A 18 -13.05 1.42 -3.22
C GLY A 18 -11.59 1.29 -2.78
N TYR A 19 -10.68 0.86 -3.66
CA TYR A 19 -9.25 0.83 -3.35
C TYR A 19 -8.68 2.24 -3.11
N ASN A 20 -9.12 3.24 -3.87
CA ASN A 20 -8.62 4.61 -3.72
C ASN A 20 -8.96 5.19 -2.34
N GLU A 21 -10.18 4.96 -1.85
CA GLU A 21 -10.61 5.35 -0.51
C GLU A 21 -9.81 4.63 0.59
N GLN A 22 -9.60 3.33 0.43
CA GLN A 22 -8.82 2.52 1.38
C GLN A 22 -7.35 2.94 1.42
N LEU A 23 -6.74 3.27 0.27
CA LEU A 23 -5.36 3.77 0.18
C LEU A 23 -5.18 5.09 0.96
N LEU A 24 -6.14 6.02 0.84
CA LEU A 24 -6.11 7.28 1.61
C LEU A 24 -6.23 7.03 3.13
N THR A 25 -7.07 6.07 3.50
CA THR A 25 -7.24 5.66 4.91
C THR A 25 -5.94 5.06 5.47
N LEU A 26 -5.29 4.17 4.72
CA LEU A 26 -4.03 3.54 5.11
C LEU A 26 -2.90 4.55 5.33
N LYS A 27 -2.78 5.55 4.46
CA LYS A 27 -1.81 6.65 4.62
C LYS A 27 -2.04 7.41 5.92
N SER A 28 -3.30 7.72 6.21
CA SER A 28 -3.69 8.42 7.44
C SER A 28 -3.34 7.59 8.68
N TRP A 29 -3.65 6.29 8.66
CA TRP A 29 -3.31 5.37 9.76
C TRP A 29 -1.82 5.18 9.96
N SER A 30 -1.05 5.10 8.88
CA SER A 30 0.41 4.97 8.96
C SER A 30 1.02 6.12 9.74
N VAL A 31 0.60 7.36 9.45
CA VAL A 31 1.11 8.56 10.13
C VAL A 31 0.65 8.60 11.59
N THR A 32 -0.64 8.39 11.86
CA THR A 32 -1.18 8.50 13.23
C THR A 32 -0.61 7.42 14.16
N ILE A 33 -0.58 6.16 13.71
CA ILE A 33 -0.04 5.04 14.49
C ILE A 33 1.48 5.18 14.66
N GLY A 34 2.19 5.60 13.60
CA GLY A 34 3.63 5.85 13.66
C GLY A 34 4.02 6.94 14.65
N ILE A 35 3.34 8.08 14.60
CA ILE A 35 3.57 9.18 15.55
C ILE A 35 3.21 8.77 16.97
N ALA A 36 2.08 8.07 17.17
CA ALA A 36 1.68 7.57 18.49
C ALA A 36 2.73 6.60 19.06
N ALA A 37 3.27 5.70 18.24
CA ALA A 37 4.34 4.78 18.64
C ALA A 37 5.62 5.54 19.01
N LEU A 38 5.99 6.58 18.24
CA LEU A 38 7.13 7.44 18.57
C LEU A 38 6.93 8.15 19.91
N ILE A 39 5.79 8.82 20.12
CA ILE A 39 5.47 9.49 21.39
C ILE A 39 5.54 8.49 22.55
N ALA A 40 4.94 7.31 22.39
CA ALA A 40 4.97 6.26 23.42
C ALA A 40 6.40 5.78 23.76
N ALA A 41 7.31 5.79 22.79
CA ALA A 41 8.71 5.44 23.01
C ALA A 41 9.47 6.48 23.85
N TYR A 42 9.02 7.75 23.87
CA TYR A 42 9.61 8.82 24.69
C TYR A 42 8.93 9.00 26.06
N THR A 43 7.68 8.58 26.23
CA THR A 43 6.95 8.81 27.48
C THR A 43 7.14 7.72 28.54
N LYS A 44 7.52 6.50 28.15
CA LYS A 44 7.78 5.43 29.13
C LYS A 44 9.20 5.56 29.70
N PRO A 45 9.40 5.38 31.02
CA PRO A 45 10.73 5.32 31.61
C PRO A 45 11.47 4.12 31.02
N VAL A 46 12.34 4.41 30.05
CA VAL A 46 13.11 3.38 29.36
C VAL A 46 14.37 3.14 30.15
N SER A 47 14.64 1.86 30.44
CA SER A 47 15.98 1.42 30.84
C SER A 47 16.98 1.72 29.70
N SER A 48 18.24 1.29 29.83
CA SER A 48 19.35 1.56 28.88
C SER A 48 19.10 1.32 27.37
N SER A 49 17.91 0.84 26.98
CA SER A 49 17.46 0.48 25.64
C SER A 49 16.47 1.47 24.98
N GLY A 50 16.40 2.74 25.40
CA GLY A 50 15.50 3.75 24.78
C GLY A 50 15.60 3.88 23.25
N LYS A 51 16.82 3.71 22.71
CA LYS A 51 17.10 3.64 21.25
C LYS A 51 16.31 2.56 20.53
N ILE A 52 16.11 1.40 21.16
CA ILE A 52 15.42 0.26 20.58
C ILE A 52 13.92 0.59 20.43
N GLY A 53 13.32 1.25 21.43
CA GLY A 53 11.93 1.66 21.39
C GLY A 53 11.61 2.60 20.22
N VAL A 54 12.43 3.63 20.01
CA VAL A 54 12.24 4.59 18.92
C VAL A 54 12.50 3.94 17.55
N THR A 55 13.53 3.09 17.45
CA THR A 55 13.82 2.34 16.21
C THR A 55 12.65 1.42 15.83
N LEU A 56 12.08 0.69 16.80
CA LEU A 56 10.90 -0.16 16.57
C LEU A 56 9.68 0.66 16.14
N ALA A 57 9.47 1.82 16.75
CA ALA A 57 8.41 2.75 16.35
C ALA A 57 8.61 3.25 14.90
N ALA A 58 9.85 3.56 14.48
CA ALA A 58 10.12 3.95 13.10
C ALA A 58 9.78 2.83 12.10
N PHE A 59 10.12 1.58 12.45
CA PHE A 59 9.83 0.42 11.61
C PHE A 59 8.34 0.05 11.52
N SER A 60 7.46 0.65 12.34
CA SER A 60 6.02 0.45 12.19
C SER A 60 5.49 0.94 10.84
N ALA A 61 6.24 1.78 10.11
CA ALA A 61 5.90 2.23 8.76
C ALA A 61 5.93 1.09 7.71
N ILE A 62 6.76 0.06 7.92
CA ILE A 62 6.93 -1.06 6.97
C ILE A 62 5.64 -1.83 6.69
N PRO A 63 4.88 -2.33 7.69
CA PRO A 63 3.65 -3.07 7.41
C PRO A 63 2.63 -2.22 6.64
N PHE A 64 2.53 -0.91 6.91
CA PHE A 64 1.66 -0.03 6.11
C PHE A 64 2.12 0.09 4.66
N TRP A 65 3.41 0.26 4.43
CA TRP A 65 3.99 0.29 3.08
C TRP A 65 3.73 -1.01 2.31
N LEU A 66 3.91 -2.17 2.96
CA LEU A 66 3.62 -3.47 2.35
C LEU A 66 2.14 -3.61 2.01
N THR A 67 1.25 -3.26 2.95
CA THR A 67 -0.19 -3.31 2.72
C THR A 67 -0.61 -2.37 1.59
N GLU A 68 -0.13 -1.13 1.58
CA GLU A 68 -0.42 -0.16 0.51
C GLU A 68 0.06 -0.67 -0.85
N THR A 69 1.25 -1.28 -0.89
CA THR A 69 1.78 -1.92 -2.10
C THR A 69 0.81 -2.98 -2.63
N PHE A 70 0.33 -3.90 -1.80
CA PHE A 70 -0.62 -4.92 -2.23
C PHE A 70 -1.92 -4.32 -2.76
N TRP A 71 -2.50 -3.33 -2.08
CA TRP A 71 -3.69 -2.63 -2.57
C TRP A 71 -3.45 -1.94 -3.91
N LYS A 72 -2.27 -1.35 -4.13
CA LYS A 72 -1.90 -0.73 -5.41
C LYS A 72 -1.85 -1.75 -6.54
N LEU A 73 -1.35 -2.95 -6.29
CA LEU A 73 -1.30 -4.03 -7.29
C LEU A 73 -2.71 -4.54 -7.64
N PHE A 74 -3.58 -4.69 -6.66
CA PHE A 74 -4.98 -5.02 -6.90
C PHE A 74 -5.69 -3.93 -7.71
N GLN A 75 -5.46 -2.65 -7.36
CA GLN A 75 -5.99 -1.51 -8.10
C GLN A 75 -5.57 -1.52 -9.58
N ARG A 76 -4.29 -1.77 -9.87
CA ARG A 76 -3.79 -1.82 -11.25
C ARG A 76 -4.43 -2.97 -12.03
N THR A 77 -4.60 -4.15 -11.42
CA THR A 77 -5.25 -5.29 -12.10
C THR A 77 -6.73 -5.01 -12.42
N SER A 78 -7.45 -4.34 -11.51
CA SER A 78 -8.83 -3.90 -11.77
C SER A 78 -8.88 -2.88 -12.90
N LEU A 79 -7.92 -1.96 -12.96
CA LEU A 79 -7.80 -1.01 -14.06
C LEU A 79 -7.56 -1.73 -15.39
N ASP A 80 -6.66 -2.72 -15.43
CA ASP A 80 -6.40 -3.51 -16.64
C ASP A 80 -7.70 -4.15 -17.16
N ARG A 81 -8.51 -4.74 -16.27
CA ARG A 81 -9.82 -5.30 -16.66
C ARG A 81 -10.80 -4.23 -17.17
N LEU A 82 -10.85 -3.05 -16.54
CA LEU A 82 -11.69 -1.94 -17.03
C LEU A 82 -11.29 -1.55 -18.45
N THR A 83 -9.99 -1.39 -18.70
CA THR A 83 -9.50 -1.03 -20.04
C THR A 83 -9.77 -2.12 -21.09
N GLU A 84 -9.72 -3.41 -20.73
CA GLU A 84 -10.14 -4.50 -21.63
C GLU A 84 -11.61 -4.39 -22.02
N ILE A 85 -12.49 -4.07 -21.07
CA ILE A 85 -13.93 -3.92 -21.31
C ILE A 85 -14.20 -2.70 -22.21
N GLU A 86 -13.56 -1.57 -21.95
CA GLU A 86 -13.67 -0.35 -22.77
C GLU A 86 -13.17 -0.59 -24.20
N ALA A 87 -12.08 -1.33 -24.36
CA ALA A 87 -11.55 -1.71 -25.66
C ALA A 87 -12.52 -2.61 -26.45
N CYS A 88 -13.22 -3.54 -25.77
CA CYS A 88 -14.29 -4.34 -26.38
C CYS A 88 -15.47 -3.49 -26.88
N GLN A 89 -15.83 -2.43 -26.17
CA GLN A 89 -16.92 -1.54 -26.56
C GLN A 89 -16.55 -0.60 -27.72
N THR A 90 -15.29 -0.17 -27.78
CA THR A 90 -14.78 0.72 -28.83
C THR A 90 -14.35 -0.03 -30.10
N GLY A 91 -14.33 -1.37 -30.07
CA GLY A 91 -13.85 -2.20 -31.19
C GLY A 91 -12.33 -2.16 -31.37
N ALA A 92 -11.59 -1.72 -30.35
CA ALA A 92 -10.13 -1.73 -30.34
C ALA A 92 -9.60 -3.17 -30.28
N SER A 93 -8.34 -3.37 -30.67
CA SER A 93 -7.70 -4.68 -30.58
C SER A 93 -7.58 -5.11 -29.13
N VAL A 94 -8.22 -6.22 -28.78
CA VAL A 94 -8.15 -6.83 -27.45
C VAL A 94 -7.54 -8.22 -27.52
N ARG A 95 -7.11 -8.71 -26.37
CA ARG A 95 -6.69 -10.10 -26.21
C ARG A 95 -7.84 -11.06 -26.56
N ASP A 96 -7.50 -12.23 -27.10
CA ASP A 96 -8.49 -13.25 -27.41
C ASP A 96 -9.27 -13.66 -26.15
N GLY A 97 -10.58 -13.75 -26.27
CA GLY A 97 -11.49 -14.02 -25.14
C GLY A 97 -11.68 -12.85 -24.15
N ALA A 98 -11.04 -11.68 -24.31
CA ALA A 98 -11.18 -10.56 -23.38
C ALA A 98 -12.61 -10.00 -23.30
N CYS A 99 -13.38 -10.08 -24.39
CA CYS A 99 -14.78 -9.64 -24.43
C CYS A 99 -15.78 -10.66 -23.83
N THR A 100 -15.27 -11.71 -23.19
CA THR A 100 -16.09 -12.60 -22.37
C THR A 100 -16.23 -12.05 -20.96
N VAL A 101 -17.32 -12.39 -20.29
CA VAL A 101 -17.60 -11.94 -18.91
C VAL A 101 -16.85 -12.78 -17.88
N ALA A 102 -16.75 -12.25 -16.66
CA ALA A 102 -16.17 -12.92 -15.50
C ALA A 102 -14.68 -13.31 -15.67
N GLN A 103 -13.89 -12.40 -16.26
CA GLN A 103 -12.47 -12.62 -16.53
C GLN A 103 -11.53 -12.01 -15.48
N ILE A 104 -12.04 -11.49 -14.37
CA ILE A 104 -11.21 -10.85 -13.32
C ILE A 104 -10.07 -11.76 -12.87
N SER A 105 -10.36 -13.02 -12.51
CA SER A 105 -9.32 -13.97 -12.08
C SER A 105 -8.33 -14.31 -13.20
N THR A 106 -8.81 -14.36 -14.46
CA THR A 106 -7.95 -14.57 -15.62
C THR A 106 -6.99 -13.40 -15.79
N VAL A 107 -7.49 -12.16 -15.79
CA VAL A 107 -6.66 -10.95 -15.85
C VAL A 107 -5.66 -10.91 -14.71
N TRP A 108 -6.12 -11.28 -13.50
CA TRP A 108 -5.25 -11.32 -12.33
C TRP A 108 -4.12 -12.34 -12.48
N ASN A 109 -4.42 -13.58 -12.85
CA ASN A 109 -3.39 -14.58 -13.10
C ASN A 109 -2.40 -14.13 -14.18
N ASN A 110 -2.89 -13.56 -15.29
CA ASN A 110 -2.00 -13.10 -16.37
C ASN A 110 -1.09 -11.94 -15.94
N SER A 111 -1.59 -11.04 -15.08
CA SER A 111 -0.81 -9.92 -14.55
C SER A 111 0.30 -10.37 -13.60
N PHE A 112 0.14 -11.51 -12.94
CA PHE A 112 1.10 -12.02 -11.94
C PHE A 112 2.00 -13.16 -12.44
N ASP A 113 1.65 -13.87 -13.52
CA ASP A 113 2.38 -15.08 -13.96
C ASP A 113 3.75 -14.79 -14.59
N THR A 114 3.91 -13.67 -15.31
CA THR A 114 5.12 -13.45 -16.14
C THR A 114 6.20 -12.54 -15.52
N SER A 115 5.87 -11.75 -14.49
CA SER A 115 6.88 -10.93 -13.77
C SER A 115 6.44 -10.41 -12.38
N SER A 116 5.80 -11.26 -11.58
CA SER A 116 5.25 -10.90 -10.25
C SER A 116 6.17 -10.04 -9.39
N TRP A 117 7.46 -10.36 -9.33
CA TRP A 117 8.43 -9.60 -8.53
C TRP A 117 8.71 -8.19 -9.05
N LYS A 118 8.91 -8.02 -10.37
CA LYS A 118 9.13 -6.68 -10.95
C LYS A 118 7.88 -5.82 -10.79
N TYR A 119 6.72 -6.39 -11.07
CA TYR A 119 5.44 -5.73 -10.92
C TYR A 119 5.19 -5.30 -9.47
N TRP A 120 5.52 -6.16 -8.50
CA TRP A 120 5.48 -5.83 -7.09
C TRP A 120 6.43 -4.67 -6.74
N LEU A 121 7.69 -4.72 -7.21
CA LEU A 121 8.66 -3.65 -6.97
C LEU A 121 8.21 -2.31 -7.57
N GLU A 122 7.66 -2.31 -8.78
CA GLU A 122 7.12 -1.10 -9.41
C GLU A 122 5.93 -0.50 -8.64
N GLY A 123 5.13 -1.33 -7.96
CA GLY A 123 4.12 -0.85 -7.02
C GLY A 123 4.73 -0.34 -5.72
N ALA A 124 5.72 -1.06 -5.18
CA ALA A 124 6.34 -0.75 -3.89
C ALA A 124 7.17 0.55 -3.92
N PHE A 125 7.80 0.83 -5.06
CA PHE A 125 8.61 2.03 -5.29
C PHE A 125 7.85 3.14 -6.04
N ASP A 126 6.55 2.97 -6.28
CA ASP A 126 5.69 4.06 -6.73
C ASP A 126 5.79 5.23 -5.72
N PRO A 127 6.16 6.45 -6.13
CA PRO A 127 6.34 7.56 -5.21
C PRO A 127 5.10 7.83 -4.35
N HIS A 128 3.90 7.58 -4.87
CA HIS A 128 2.67 7.78 -4.11
C HIS A 128 2.49 6.77 -2.99
N VAL A 129 3.10 5.58 -3.10
CA VAL A 129 3.10 4.51 -2.10
C VAL A 129 4.26 4.68 -1.14
N LEU A 130 5.48 4.88 -1.65
CA LEU A 130 6.69 4.87 -0.83
C LEU A 130 6.85 6.13 0.03
N LEU A 131 6.63 7.32 -0.54
CA LEU A 131 6.95 8.60 0.12
C LEU A 131 6.35 8.80 1.52
N PRO A 132 5.04 8.55 1.75
CA PRO A 132 4.45 8.79 3.07
C PRO A 132 5.09 7.92 4.16
N HIS A 133 5.41 6.67 3.85
CA HIS A 133 6.01 5.73 4.82
C HIS A 133 7.50 5.97 4.99
N LEU A 134 8.20 6.31 3.90
CA LEU A 134 9.62 6.63 3.94
C LEU A 134 9.87 7.90 4.79
N ALA A 135 9.01 8.90 4.69
CA ALA A 135 9.10 10.11 5.51
C ALA A 135 9.04 9.77 7.02
N LEU A 136 8.07 8.94 7.43
CA LEU A 136 7.95 8.49 8.82
C LEU A 136 9.15 7.65 9.27
N LEU A 137 9.62 6.73 8.43
CA LEU A 137 10.76 5.87 8.73
C LEU A 137 12.04 6.70 8.92
N ILE A 138 12.35 7.62 7.99
CA ILE A 138 13.52 8.50 8.08
C ILE A 138 13.42 9.40 9.30
N PHE A 139 12.25 9.96 9.57
CA PHE A 139 12.02 10.81 10.74
C PHE A 139 12.27 10.04 12.05
N GLY A 140 11.69 8.86 12.21
CA GLY A 140 11.87 8.03 13.40
C GLY A 140 13.32 7.54 13.58
N LEU A 141 13.99 7.13 12.50
CA LEU A 141 15.40 6.73 12.56
C LEU A 141 16.32 7.90 12.90
N SER A 142 16.03 9.10 12.36
CA SER A 142 16.78 10.32 12.70
C SER A 142 16.65 10.63 14.19
N LEU A 143 15.44 10.51 14.76
CA LEU A 143 15.23 10.67 16.20
C LEU A 143 16.03 9.63 17.01
N ALA A 144 16.03 8.37 16.60
CA ALA A 144 16.77 7.32 17.30
C ALA A 144 18.30 7.53 17.30
N ILE A 145 18.85 8.12 16.23
CA ILE A 145 20.29 8.35 16.07
C ILE A 145 20.73 9.64 16.78
N PHE A 146 20.02 10.74 16.55
CA PHE A 146 20.44 12.07 17.00
C PHE A 146 19.89 12.47 18.37
N TRP A 147 18.68 12.01 18.73
CA TRP A 147 18.00 12.34 19.99
C TRP A 147 17.42 11.09 20.68
N PRO A 148 18.26 10.10 21.01
CA PRO A 148 17.79 8.90 21.69
C PRO A 148 17.21 9.25 23.08
N PRO A 149 16.13 8.58 23.51
CA PRO A 149 15.63 8.77 24.87
C PRO A 149 16.69 8.38 25.90
N GLU A 150 16.98 9.26 26.84
CA GLU A 150 17.90 9.02 27.95
C GLU A 150 17.18 8.29 29.08
N ALA A 151 17.87 7.35 29.73
CA ALA A 151 17.34 6.73 30.94
C ALA A 151 17.40 7.75 32.09
N ASN A 152 16.27 7.97 32.79
CA ASN A 152 16.26 8.81 33.99
C ASN A 152 17.20 8.21 35.04
N SER A 153 18.30 8.88 35.34
CA SER A 153 19.29 8.47 36.35
C SER A 153 18.86 8.76 37.80
N SER A 154 17.55 8.90 38.06
CA SER A 154 17.02 9.40 39.35
C SER A 154 16.54 8.33 40.33
N GLU A 155 16.92 7.06 40.13
CA GLU A 155 16.77 6.01 41.14
C GLU A 155 18.16 5.50 41.56
N ASN A 156 18.79 6.21 42.50
CA ASN A 156 19.83 5.71 43.40
C ASN A 156 19.67 6.41 44.75
#